data_AF-A0A3D5FKJ0-F1
#
_entry.id   AF-A0A3D5FKJ0-F1
#
_cell.length_a   1.000
_cell.length_b   1.000
_cell.length_c   1.000
_cell.angle_alpha   90.00
_cell.angle_beta   90.00
_cell.angle_gamma   90.00
#
_symmetry.space_group_name_H-M   'P 1'
#
loop_
_entity.id
_entity.type
_entity.pdbx_description
1 polymer ?
#
loop_
_entity_poly.entity_id
_entity_poly.type
_entity_poly.pdbx_seq_one_letter_code
_entity_poly.pdbx_strand_id
1 'polypeptide(L)'
;MTASSEMTHRERTLAVLRYEPYDRLPIVHFGFWSGQTPQKWASEGHISNELAEAWTDGNAADMELGTLLGFDFNWQCMFGGAGGLSPGFESRVVKEFADGTRHVLNGNGVVIVHKPEAGSIPAEIDHLLKDRASYEEHYSHRLQWQEERITRAQVVRVDV
;
A
#
# COMPACT_ATOMS: atom_id res chain seq x y z
N MET A 1 -24.04 16.13 35.09
CA MET A 1 -23.68 15.77 33.70
C MET A 1 -22.25 15.29 33.74
N THR A 2 -22.04 13.98 33.78
CA THR A 2 -20.71 13.40 33.64
C THR A 2 -20.28 13.60 32.19
N ALA A 3 -19.16 14.29 31.96
CA ALA A 3 -18.55 14.35 30.64
C ALA A 3 -18.34 12.90 30.19
N SER A 4 -19.09 12.47 29.16
CA SER A 4 -18.66 11.34 28.35
C SER A 4 -17.28 11.72 27.85
N SER A 5 -16.23 11.02 28.28
CA SER A 5 -14.91 11.20 27.69
C SER A 5 -15.06 10.97 26.19
N GLU A 6 -14.78 12.00 25.39
CA GLU A 6 -14.90 11.91 23.95
C GLU A 6 -13.99 10.79 23.45
N MET A 7 -14.53 9.85 22.66
CA MET A 7 -13.75 8.70 22.21
C MET A 7 -12.69 9.19 21.22
N THR A 8 -11.47 8.67 21.34
CA THR A 8 -10.43 8.86 20.33
C THR A 8 -10.83 8.18 19.02
N HIS A 9 -10.23 8.58 17.90
CA HIS A 9 -10.43 7.88 16.61
C HIS A 9 -10.09 6.39 16.68
N ARG A 10 -9.08 6.02 17.50
CA ARG A 10 -8.71 4.62 17.74
C ARG A 10 -9.82 3.87 18.47
N GLU A 11 -10.39 4.44 19.53
CA GLU A 11 -11.49 3.84 20.27
C GLU A 11 -12.74 3.70 19.40
N ARG A 12 -13.11 4.75 18.65
CA ARG A 12 -14.23 4.72 17.69
C ARG A 12 -14.04 3.60 16.67
N THR A 13 -12.86 3.50 16.08
CA THR A 13 -12.54 2.48 15.06
C THR A 13 -12.64 1.07 15.62
N LEU A 14 -12.09 0.83 16.81
CA LEU A 14 -12.16 -0.49 17.44
C LEU A 14 -13.59 -0.87 17.81
N ALA A 15 -14.38 0.09 18.32
CA ALA A 15 -15.79 -0.14 18.63
C ALA A 15 -16.59 -0.51 17.38
N VAL A 16 -16.40 0.22 16.27
CA VAL A 16 -17.02 -0.10 14.97
C VAL A 16 -16.67 -1.53 14.52
N LEU A 17 -15.38 -1.90 14.53
CA LEU A 17 -14.92 -3.22 14.10
C LEU A 17 -15.41 -4.38 14.99
N ARG A 18 -15.77 -4.07 16.25
CA ARG A 18 -16.26 -5.04 17.23
C ARG A 18 -17.78 -5.02 17.40
N TYR A 19 -18.49 -4.21 16.62
CA TYR A 19 -19.93 -4.01 16.76
C TYR A 19 -20.35 -3.50 18.15
N GLU A 20 -19.52 -2.64 18.76
CA GLU A 20 -19.76 -2.00 20.05
C GLU A 20 -20.35 -0.58 19.86
N PRO A 21 -21.01 0.00 20.88
CA PRO A 21 -21.46 1.39 20.83
C PRO A 21 -20.30 2.39 20.67
N TYR A 22 -20.52 3.46 19.91
CA TYR A 22 -19.57 4.56 19.70
C TYR A 22 -20.29 5.91 19.66
N ASP A 23 -19.57 7.00 19.93
CA ASP A 23 -20.13 8.37 19.97
C ASP A 23 -20.44 8.94 18.58
N ARG A 24 -19.59 8.67 17.58
CA ARG A 24 -19.80 8.96 16.16
C ARG A 24 -18.97 8.03 15.26
N LEU A 25 -19.43 7.84 14.03
CA LEU A 25 -18.67 7.08 13.03
C LEU A 25 -17.47 7.93 12.55
N PRO A 26 -16.24 7.40 12.53
CA PRO A 26 -15.11 8.12 11.96
C PRO A 26 -15.20 8.18 10.42
N ILE A 27 -14.81 9.32 9.86
CA ILE A 27 -14.69 9.54 8.41
C ILE A 27 -13.24 9.28 8.01
N VAL A 28 -13.01 8.21 7.25
CA VAL A 28 -11.66 7.74 6.91
C VAL A 28 -11.47 7.70 5.39
N HIS A 29 -10.23 7.87 4.93
CA HIS A 29 -9.83 7.60 3.55
C HIS A 29 -8.80 6.46 3.49
N PHE A 30 -8.62 5.87 2.31
CA PHE A 30 -7.70 4.76 2.06
C PHE A 30 -6.55 5.15 1.13
N GLY A 31 -6.23 6.44 1.12
CA GLY A 31 -5.35 7.05 0.13
C GLY A 31 -6.06 7.58 -1.11
N PHE A 32 -5.27 8.18 -1.99
CA PHE A 32 -5.70 8.75 -3.27
C PHE A 32 -4.88 8.14 -4.42
N TRP A 33 -5.27 8.36 -5.67
CA TRP A 33 -4.47 7.90 -6.81
C TRP A 33 -3.38 8.93 -7.14
N SER A 34 -2.13 8.62 -6.76
CA SER A 34 -0.96 9.44 -7.12
C SER A 34 -0.87 9.63 -8.64
N GLY A 35 -0.52 10.82 -9.08
CA GLY A 35 -0.52 11.22 -10.48
C GLY A 35 -1.92 11.42 -11.08
N GLN A 36 -2.99 11.26 -10.31
CA GLN A 36 -4.37 11.39 -10.76
C GLN A 36 -5.18 12.34 -9.88
N THR A 37 -5.77 11.85 -8.77
CA THR A 37 -6.80 12.59 -8.03
C THR A 37 -6.27 13.89 -7.42
N PRO A 38 -5.14 13.90 -6.66
CA PRO A 38 -4.58 15.14 -6.13
C PRO A 38 -4.16 16.12 -7.24
N GLN A 39 -3.59 15.62 -8.33
CA GLN A 39 -3.13 16.44 -9.46
C GLN A 39 -4.30 17.09 -10.19
N LYS A 40 -5.41 16.37 -10.34
CA LYS A 40 -6.65 16.93 -10.87
C LYS A 40 -7.13 18.07 -9.98
N TRP A 41 -7.24 17.87 -8.67
CA TRP A 41 -7.65 18.92 -7.74
C TRP A 41 -6.72 20.14 -7.76
N ALA A 42 -5.41 19.93 -7.92
CA ALA A 42 -4.46 21.02 -8.07
C ALA A 42 -4.68 21.80 -9.37
N SER A 43 -4.88 21.11 -10.50
CA SER A 43 -5.18 21.74 -11.80
C SER A 43 -6.51 22.49 -11.82
N GLU A 44 -7.47 22.08 -11.00
CA GLU A 44 -8.75 22.77 -10.79
C GLU A 44 -8.64 23.91 -9.76
N GLY A 45 -7.47 24.08 -9.12
CA GLY A 45 -7.20 25.15 -8.15
C GLY A 45 -7.75 24.90 -6.75
N HIS A 46 -8.10 23.67 -6.40
CA HIS A 46 -8.62 23.30 -5.07
C HIS A 46 -7.52 23.09 -4.03
N ILE A 47 -6.32 22.66 -4.47
CA ILE A 47 -5.12 22.50 -3.64
C ILE A 47 -3.89 23.01 -4.40
N SER A 48 -2.74 23.14 -3.75
CA SER A 48 -1.50 23.52 -4.43
C SER A 48 -0.91 22.37 -5.24
N ASN A 49 -0.17 22.67 -6.31
CA ASN A 49 0.60 21.67 -7.05
C ASN A 49 1.66 21.00 -6.16
N GLU A 50 2.28 21.77 -5.26
CA GLU A 50 3.27 21.25 -4.29
C GLU A 50 2.66 20.19 -3.38
N LEU A 51 1.46 20.42 -2.85
CA LEU A 51 0.76 19.44 -2.01
C LEU A 51 0.40 18.18 -2.81
N ALA A 52 -0.06 18.35 -4.06
CA ALA A 52 -0.40 17.23 -4.92
C ALA A 52 0.82 16.39 -5.34
N GLU A 53 1.96 17.03 -5.61
CA GLU A 53 3.21 16.36 -6.01
C GLU A 53 3.88 15.66 -4.84
N ALA A 54 3.85 16.26 -3.64
CA ALA A 54 4.42 15.66 -2.43
C ALA A 54 3.58 14.49 -1.89
N TRP A 55 2.34 14.34 -2.33
CA TRP A 55 1.41 13.36 -1.76
C TRP A 55 1.86 11.91 -1.95
N THR A 56 2.01 11.19 -0.83
CA THR A 56 2.10 9.72 -0.79
C THR A 56 1.38 9.18 0.44
N ASP A 57 0.83 7.96 0.37
CA ASP A 57 0.09 7.38 1.50
C ASP A 57 0.86 7.48 2.83
N GLY A 58 0.24 8.14 3.82
CA GLY A 58 0.73 8.23 5.19
C GLY A 58 1.87 9.23 5.43
N ASN A 59 2.22 10.08 4.46
CA ASN A 59 3.20 11.16 4.66
C ASN A 59 2.56 12.46 5.18
N ALA A 60 3.36 13.50 5.36
CA ALA A 60 2.88 14.80 5.86
C ALA A 60 1.87 15.47 4.92
N ALA A 61 2.11 15.41 3.60
CA ALA A 61 1.19 15.93 2.58
C ALA A 61 -0.18 15.22 2.62
N ASP A 62 -0.20 13.90 2.86
CA ASP A 62 -1.43 13.14 3.03
C ASP A 62 -2.23 13.57 4.27
N MET A 63 -1.54 13.83 5.39
CA MET A 63 -2.18 14.35 6.61
C MET A 63 -2.76 15.76 6.41
N GLU A 64 -2.05 16.64 5.70
CA GLU A 64 -2.53 17.98 5.35
C GLU A 64 -3.77 17.89 4.44
N LEU A 65 -3.70 17.08 3.39
CA LEU A 65 -4.81 16.88 2.45
C LEU A 65 -6.04 16.28 3.14
N GLY A 66 -5.85 15.28 4.01
CA GLY A 66 -6.91 14.70 4.83
C GLY A 66 -7.59 15.74 5.71
N THR A 67 -6.81 16.62 6.34
CA THR A 67 -7.33 17.72 7.17
C THR A 67 -8.15 18.71 6.35
N LEU A 68 -7.67 19.12 5.17
CA LEU A 68 -8.38 20.05 4.28
C LEU A 68 -9.74 19.51 3.82
N LEU A 69 -9.82 18.20 3.60
CA LEU A 69 -11.04 17.52 3.14
C LEU A 69 -11.97 17.12 4.29
N GLY A 70 -11.56 17.31 5.55
CA GLY A 70 -12.36 16.95 6.73
C GLY A 70 -12.39 15.46 7.05
N PHE A 71 -11.36 14.71 6.65
CA PHE A 71 -11.17 13.34 7.12
C PHE A 71 -10.64 13.35 8.56
N ASP A 72 -11.08 12.36 9.34
CA ASP A 72 -10.57 12.14 10.68
C ASP A 72 -9.15 11.53 10.66
N PHE A 73 -8.88 10.59 9.74
CA PHE A 73 -7.55 9.98 9.53
C PHE A 73 -7.47 9.13 8.23
N ASN A 74 -6.23 8.79 7.83
CA ASN A 74 -5.93 7.81 6.78
C ASN A 74 -5.87 6.38 7.35
N TRP A 75 -6.57 5.42 6.72
CA TRP A 75 -6.47 4.01 7.06
C TRP A 75 -5.11 3.38 6.69
N GLN A 76 -4.40 3.94 5.70
CA GLN A 76 -3.09 3.48 5.22
C GLN A 76 -1.89 4.01 6.04
N CYS A 77 -2.08 4.37 7.32
CA CYS A 77 -0.99 4.77 8.23
C CYS A 77 -0.40 3.58 9.02
N MET A 78 -0.53 2.37 8.50
CA MET A 78 -0.12 1.14 9.20
C MET A 78 1.40 0.94 9.14
N PHE A 79 1.99 0.51 10.25
CA PHE A 79 3.37 0.01 10.23
C PHE A 79 3.42 -1.39 9.60
N GLY A 80 4.08 -1.49 8.45
CA GLY A 80 4.32 -2.76 7.76
C GLY A 80 5.79 -3.16 7.82
N GLY A 81 6.10 -4.26 8.50
CA GLY A 81 7.41 -4.90 8.39
C GLY A 81 7.68 -5.44 6.98
N ALA A 82 8.92 -5.83 6.69
CA ALA A 82 9.31 -6.50 5.45
C ALA A 82 8.83 -7.96 5.43
N GLY A 83 7.53 -8.14 5.16
CA GLY A 83 6.85 -9.43 5.09
C GLY A 83 7.02 -10.20 3.77
N GLY A 84 7.63 -9.58 2.76
CA GLY A 84 7.92 -10.23 1.47
C GLY A 84 9.10 -11.21 1.51
N LEU A 85 9.40 -11.80 0.36
CA LEU A 85 10.59 -12.64 0.19
C LEU A 85 11.87 -11.82 0.44
N SER A 86 12.84 -12.40 1.15
CA SER A 86 14.13 -11.76 1.41
C SER A 86 15.30 -12.73 1.18
N PRO A 87 16.12 -12.54 0.13
CA PRO A 87 15.91 -11.58 -0.95
C PRO A 87 14.69 -11.95 -1.81
N GLY A 88 14.13 -11.00 -2.55
CA GLY A 88 13.21 -11.29 -3.64
C GLY A 88 13.91 -12.00 -4.81
N PHE A 89 13.14 -12.47 -5.79
CA PHE A 89 13.69 -12.92 -7.07
C PHE A 89 14.10 -11.72 -7.93
N GLU A 90 15.12 -11.89 -8.76
CA GLU A 90 15.45 -10.91 -9.78
C GLU A 90 14.34 -10.89 -10.84
N SER A 91 13.75 -9.71 -11.06
CA SER A 91 12.68 -9.56 -12.04
C SER A 91 13.25 -9.59 -13.46
N ARG A 92 12.62 -10.36 -14.35
CA ARG A 92 13.07 -10.49 -15.73
C ARG A 92 11.93 -10.73 -16.71
N VAL A 93 12.09 -10.23 -17.93
CA VAL A 93 11.18 -10.54 -19.04
C VAL A 93 11.40 -11.98 -19.48
N VAL A 94 10.34 -12.78 -19.43
CA VAL A 94 10.30 -14.16 -19.90
C VAL A 94 9.99 -14.20 -21.39
N LYS A 95 9.08 -13.31 -21.84
CA LYS A 95 8.66 -13.21 -23.24
C LYS A 95 8.10 -11.83 -23.53
N GLU A 96 8.38 -11.31 -24.72
CA GLU A 96 7.80 -10.08 -25.24
C GLU A 96 6.99 -10.38 -26.50
N PHE A 97 5.87 -9.67 -26.67
CA PHE A 97 4.93 -9.85 -27.77
C PHE A 97 4.90 -8.59 -28.63
N ALA A 98 4.42 -8.72 -29.87
CA ALA A 98 4.43 -7.64 -30.86
C ALA A 98 3.57 -6.44 -30.47
N ASP A 99 2.56 -6.63 -29.62
CA ASP A 99 1.70 -5.60 -29.08
C ASP A 99 2.30 -4.88 -27.85
N GLY A 100 3.53 -5.23 -27.45
CA GLY A 100 4.18 -4.70 -26.25
C GLY A 100 3.79 -5.39 -24.95
N THR A 101 2.86 -6.36 -24.98
CA THR A 101 2.59 -7.23 -23.84
C THR A 101 3.88 -7.98 -23.47
N ARG A 102 4.14 -8.17 -22.17
CA ARG A 102 5.29 -8.92 -21.67
C ARG A 102 4.84 -9.95 -20.64
N HIS A 103 5.43 -11.14 -20.71
CA HIS A 103 5.44 -12.06 -19.58
C HIS A 103 6.66 -11.74 -18.73
N VAL A 104 6.46 -11.46 -17.44
CA VAL A 104 7.52 -11.04 -16.54
C VAL A 104 7.54 -11.96 -15.33
N LEU A 105 8.69 -12.54 -15.01
CA LEU A 105 8.91 -13.15 -13.71
C LEU A 105 9.14 -12.00 -12.72
N ASN A 106 8.24 -11.84 -11.75
CA ASN A 106 8.31 -10.77 -10.76
C ASN A 106 9.17 -11.17 -9.53
N GLY A 107 9.36 -10.21 -8.61
CA GLY A 107 10.13 -10.42 -7.38
C GLY A 107 9.59 -11.49 -6.41
N ASN A 108 8.37 -11.98 -6.65
CA ASN A 108 7.75 -13.05 -5.85
C ASN A 108 7.90 -14.45 -6.50
N GLY A 109 8.58 -14.53 -7.65
CA GLY A 109 8.73 -15.79 -8.37
C GLY A 109 7.48 -16.20 -9.14
N VAL A 110 6.65 -15.23 -9.52
CA VAL A 110 5.41 -15.43 -10.29
C VAL A 110 5.58 -14.84 -11.68
N VAL A 111 5.18 -15.57 -12.70
CA VAL A 111 5.13 -15.07 -14.07
C VAL A 111 3.78 -14.38 -14.27
N ILE A 112 3.85 -13.08 -14.58
CA ILE A 112 2.69 -12.21 -14.75
C ILE A 112 2.60 -11.71 -16.19
N VAL A 113 1.39 -11.37 -16.63
CA VAL A 113 1.12 -10.65 -17.88
C VAL A 113 1.15 -9.16 -17.62
N HIS A 114 2.24 -8.51 -18.00
CA HIS A 114 2.40 -7.06 -17.94
C HIS A 114 1.95 -6.43 -19.26
N LYS A 115 0.98 -5.52 -19.20
CA LYS A 115 0.53 -4.71 -20.34
C LYS A 115 0.86 -3.23 -20.07
N PRO A 116 1.55 -2.52 -20.97
CA PRO A 116 1.98 -1.14 -20.74
C PRO A 116 0.85 -0.19 -20.32
N GLU A 117 -0.35 -0.38 -20.85
CA GLU A 117 -1.52 0.47 -20.60
C GLU A 117 -2.41 -0.01 -19.45
N ALA A 118 -2.06 -1.13 -18.79
CA ALA A 118 -2.81 -1.64 -17.66
C ALA A 118 -2.22 -1.17 -16.32
N GLY A 119 -3.02 -0.47 -15.52
CA GLY A 119 -2.67 -0.07 -14.15
C GLY A 119 -3.22 -1.00 -13.06
N SER A 120 -3.92 -2.08 -13.42
CA SER A 120 -4.49 -3.05 -12.47
C SER A 120 -3.51 -4.16 -12.12
N ILE A 121 -3.85 -4.97 -11.11
CA ILE A 121 -3.10 -6.19 -10.76
C ILE A 121 -3.01 -7.08 -12.02
N PRO A 122 -1.79 -7.47 -12.46
CA PRO A 122 -1.61 -8.26 -13.65
C PRO A 122 -2.06 -9.71 -13.43
N ALA A 123 -2.48 -10.37 -14.51
CA ALA A 123 -2.83 -11.78 -14.44
C ALA A 123 -1.59 -12.64 -14.20
N GLU A 124 -1.67 -13.57 -13.25
CA GLU A 124 -0.67 -14.60 -13.01
C GLU A 124 -0.88 -15.77 -13.98
N ILE A 125 0.20 -16.27 -14.59
CA ILE A 125 0.13 -17.32 -15.63
C ILE A 125 1.08 -18.50 -15.40
N ASP A 126 2.07 -18.37 -14.51
CA ASP A 126 2.89 -19.48 -14.04
C ASP A 126 3.57 -19.09 -12.71
N HIS A 127 4.06 -20.08 -11.96
CA HIS A 127 4.65 -19.90 -10.64
C HIS A 127 5.91 -20.76 -10.52
N LEU A 128 6.96 -20.25 -9.86
CA LEU A 128 8.09 -21.10 -9.48
C LEU A 128 7.69 -22.09 -8.38
N LEU A 129 6.79 -21.70 -7.48
CA LEU A 129 6.22 -22.58 -6.47
C LEU A 129 5.16 -23.50 -7.08
N LYS A 130 5.47 -24.78 -7.24
CA LYS A 130 4.55 -25.79 -7.79
C LYS A 130 4.28 -26.94 -6.81
N ASP A 131 5.23 -27.19 -5.91
CA ASP A 131 5.25 -28.33 -5.02
C ASP A 131 6.23 -28.11 -3.86
N ARG A 132 6.46 -29.17 -3.08
CA ARG A 132 7.40 -29.15 -1.97
C ARG A 132 8.84 -28.95 -2.41
N ALA A 133 9.27 -29.58 -3.50
CA ALA A 133 10.64 -29.50 -3.97
C ALA A 133 10.99 -28.07 -4.39
N SER A 134 10.13 -27.44 -5.19
CA SER A 134 10.26 -26.03 -5.59
C SER A 134 10.17 -25.06 -4.40
N TYR A 135 9.37 -25.35 -3.37
CA TYR A 135 9.39 -24.59 -2.12
C TYR A 135 10.76 -24.64 -1.43
N GLU A 136 11.30 -25.85 -1.24
CA GLU A 136 12.56 -26.06 -0.56
C GLU A 136 13.71 -25.42 -1.32
N GLU A 137 13.72 -25.57 -2.64
CA GLU A 137 14.73 -25.00 -3.55
C GLU A 137 14.67 -23.46 -3.60
N HIS A 138 13.49 -22.89 -3.84
CA HIS A 138 13.39 -21.48 -4.21
C HIS A 138 12.94 -20.55 -3.07
N TYR A 139 12.18 -21.04 -2.09
CA TYR A 139 11.44 -20.18 -1.14
C TYR A 139 11.85 -20.33 0.33
N SER A 140 12.19 -21.55 0.77
CA SER A 140 12.41 -21.86 2.19
C SER A 140 13.37 -20.89 2.88
N HIS A 141 14.51 -20.58 2.25
CA HIS A 141 15.52 -19.66 2.76
C HIS A 141 15.08 -18.18 2.73
N ARG A 142 14.13 -17.81 1.84
CA ARG A 142 13.65 -16.43 1.66
C ARG A 142 12.57 -16.02 2.67
N LEU A 143 11.94 -17.01 3.28
CA LEU A 143 10.81 -16.86 4.20
C LEU A 143 11.21 -16.99 5.67
N GLN A 144 12.50 -17.06 5.96
CA GLN A 144 12.98 -17.11 7.34
C GLN A 144 12.78 -15.77 8.06
N TRP A 145 12.50 -15.85 9.36
CA TRP A 145 12.48 -14.70 10.26
C TRP A 145 13.87 -14.05 10.32
N GLN A 146 13.89 -12.71 10.32
CA GLN A 146 15.08 -11.89 10.51
C GLN A 146 14.62 -10.62 11.23
N GLU A 147 15.33 -10.18 12.26
CA GLU A 147 14.95 -9.01 13.06
C GLU A 147 14.90 -7.73 12.21
N GLU A 148 15.80 -7.64 11.22
CA GLU A 148 15.91 -6.55 10.25
C GLU A 148 14.63 -6.33 9.45
N ARG A 149 13.75 -7.33 9.36
CA ARG A 149 12.44 -7.17 8.71
C ARG A 149 11.57 -6.16 9.45
N ILE A 150 11.81 -5.93 10.74
CA ILE A 150 11.10 -4.94 11.54
C ILE A 150 11.99 -3.72 11.77
N THR A 151 13.22 -3.91 12.22
CA THR A 151 14.08 -2.81 12.65
C THR A 151 14.59 -1.93 11.51
N ARG A 152 14.52 -2.40 10.26
CA ARG A 152 14.83 -1.62 9.05
C ARG A 152 13.59 -1.28 8.22
N ALA A 153 12.39 -1.59 8.69
CA ALA A 153 11.17 -1.19 8.01
C ALA A 153 10.96 0.32 8.10
N GLN A 154 10.39 0.92 7.06
CA GLN A 154 10.02 2.33 7.09
C GLN A 154 8.84 2.52 8.04
N VAL A 155 8.99 3.40 9.03
CA VAL A 155 7.96 3.69 10.05
C VAL A 155 7.09 4.89 9.64
N VAL A 156 7.65 5.80 8.84
CA VAL A 156 6.97 6.92 8.18
C VAL A 156 7.70 7.14 6.86
N ARG A 157 6.98 7.29 5.74
CA ARG A 157 7.60 7.75 4.49
C ARG A 157 7.97 9.22 4.71
N VAL A 158 9.24 9.47 5.00
CA VAL A 158 9.79 10.83 4.98
C VAL A 158 9.79 11.30 3.53
N ASP A 159 9.52 12.59 3.33
CA ASP A 159 9.49 13.21 2.02
C ASP A 159 10.79 12.86 1.25
N VAL A 160 10.62 12.33 0.04
CA VAL A 160 11.72 12.02 -0.88
C VAL A 160 11.93 13.21 -1.80
#